data_AF-A0A392SET9-F1
#
_entry.id   AF-A0A392SET9-F1
#
_cell.length_a   1.000
_cell.length_b   1.000
_cell.length_c   1.000
_cell.angle_alpha   90.00
_cell.angle_beta   90.00
_cell.angle_gamma   90.00
#
_symmetry.space_group_name_H-M   'P 1'
#
loop_
_entity.id
_entity.type
_entity.pdbx_description
1 polymer ?
#
loop_
_entity_poly.entity_id
_entity_poly.type
_entity_poly.pdbx_seq_one_letter_code
_entity_poly.pdbx_strand_id
1 'polypeptide(L)'
;MSKKLGVSISTETVQESEQSVEVEQHQESRLSGKKVKLPAFEGEDPVAWITRAEIYFDVQQTPDAMRIKLARLSMEGSTIHWFNLLLETEDDLSWEKLKKALIA
;
A
#
# COMPACT_ATOMS: atom_id res chain seq x y z
N MET A 1 -53.42 4.99 48.55
CA MET A 1 -53.87 4.93 47.14
C MET A 1 -53.28 6.11 46.36
N SER A 2 -52.84 5.86 45.10
CA SER A 2 -52.64 6.82 43.97
C SER A 2 -51.43 7.80 44.06
N LYS A 3 -50.36 7.69 43.23
CA LYS A 3 -50.15 8.08 41.80
C LYS A 3 -50.41 9.60 41.59
N LYS A 4 -49.59 10.45 40.94
CA LYS A 4 -48.71 10.31 39.75
C LYS A 4 -47.88 11.61 39.47
N LEU A 5 -46.68 11.42 38.88
CA LEU A 5 -45.79 12.25 38.00
C LEU A 5 -45.83 13.80 37.94
N GLY A 6 -44.63 14.39 37.77
CA GLY A 6 -44.44 15.65 37.04
C GLY A 6 -43.02 16.23 37.05
N VAL A 7 -42.20 15.85 36.05
CA VAL A 7 -41.06 16.54 35.38
C VAL A 7 -40.27 17.61 36.15
N SER A 8 -38.94 17.44 36.19
CA SER A 8 -37.98 18.53 36.26
C SER A 8 -36.78 18.17 35.38
N ILE A 9 -36.67 18.79 34.20
CA ILE A 9 -35.44 18.75 33.41
C ILE A 9 -34.86 20.17 33.42
N SER A 10 -33.78 20.33 34.16
CA SER A 10 -32.99 21.56 34.17
C SER A 10 -31.92 21.46 33.09
N THR A 11 -31.89 22.48 32.25
CA THR A 11 -30.82 22.80 31.31
C THR A 11 -29.55 23.17 32.06
N GLU A 12 -28.40 22.63 31.68
CA GLU A 12 -27.15 23.40 31.70
C GLU A 12 -26.14 22.84 30.69
N THR A 13 -25.77 23.72 29.77
CA THR A 13 -24.65 23.65 28.82
C THR A 13 -23.35 24.08 29.51
N VAL A 14 -22.21 23.59 28.99
CA VAL A 14 -20.78 23.99 29.12
C VAL A 14 -19.95 22.72 29.45
N GLN A 15 -18.80 22.36 28.87
CA GLN A 15 -17.96 22.79 27.74
C GLN A 15 -16.75 21.80 27.71
N GLU A 16 -16.07 21.72 26.58
CA GLU A 16 -14.69 21.23 26.38
C GLU A 16 -14.35 19.73 26.53
N SER A 17 -14.02 19.11 25.39
CA SER A 17 -12.77 18.37 25.21
C SER A 17 -12.46 18.33 23.71
N GLU A 18 -11.66 19.30 23.28
CA GLU A 18 -11.00 19.31 21.97
C GLU A 18 -9.94 18.21 21.98
N GLN A 19 -10.25 17.06 21.38
CA GLN A 19 -9.21 16.12 20.98
C GLN A 19 -8.72 16.54 19.60
N SER A 20 -7.67 17.37 19.59
CA SER A 20 -6.87 17.67 18.41
C SER A 20 -6.42 16.37 17.78
N VAL A 21 -7.09 15.98 16.71
CA VAL A 21 -6.51 15.04 15.76
C VAL A 21 -5.51 15.88 14.98
N GLU A 22 -4.24 15.79 15.39
CA GLU A 22 -3.12 16.27 14.58
C GLU A 22 -3.25 15.61 13.22
N VAL A 23 -3.80 16.38 12.27
CA VAL A 23 -3.75 16.06 10.86
C VAL A 23 -2.28 16.19 10.53
N GLU A 24 -1.55 15.07 10.57
CA GLU A 24 -0.20 15.00 10.05
C GLU A 24 -0.28 15.54 8.64
N GLN A 25 0.24 16.75 8.49
CA GLN A 25 0.33 17.48 7.24
C GLN A 25 1.26 16.65 6.38
N HIS A 26 0.68 15.69 5.65
CA HIS A 26 1.33 14.96 4.59
C HIS A 26 1.87 16.05 3.67
N GLN A 27 3.18 16.24 3.76
CA GLN A 27 3.94 17.04 2.85
C GLN A 27 3.79 16.30 1.52
N GLU A 28 2.71 16.60 0.79
CA GLU A 28 2.51 16.18 -0.59
C GLU A 28 3.67 16.79 -1.38
N SER A 29 4.76 16.03 -1.39
CA SER A 29 5.98 16.34 -2.11
C SER A 29 5.55 16.61 -3.55
N ARG A 30 6.13 17.67 -4.12
CA ARG A 30 5.73 18.32 -5.38
C ARG A 30 5.82 17.44 -6.65
N LEU A 31 5.84 16.13 -6.48
CA LEU A 31 5.74 15.09 -7.49
C LEU A 31 4.30 14.67 -7.81
N SER A 32 3.30 15.21 -7.09
CA SER A 32 1.85 14.95 -7.24
C SER A 32 1.31 15.00 -8.71
N GLY A 33 2.06 15.59 -9.64
CA GLY A 33 1.67 15.65 -11.06
C GLY A 33 2.14 14.53 -11.99
N LYS A 34 3.07 13.64 -11.59
CA LYS A 34 3.65 12.64 -12.50
C LYS A 34 3.51 11.23 -11.91
N LYS A 35 2.48 10.51 -12.36
CA LYS A 35 2.38 9.05 -12.13
C LYS A 35 3.61 8.38 -12.74
N VAL A 36 4.58 8.03 -11.89
CA VAL A 36 5.68 7.15 -12.28
C VAL A 36 5.06 5.82 -12.68
N LYS A 37 5.59 5.16 -13.71
CA LYS A 37 5.16 3.82 -14.14
C LYS A 37 6.21 2.80 -13.69
N LEU A 38 5.76 1.61 -13.33
CA LEU A 38 6.64 0.49 -13.08
C LEU A 38 7.26 0.06 -14.42
N PRO A 39 8.59 -0.08 -14.53
CA PRO A 39 9.22 -0.50 -15.79
C PRO A 39 8.86 -1.96 -16.10
N ALA A 40 8.73 -2.28 -17.38
CA ALA A 40 8.59 -3.65 -17.86
C ALA A 40 9.85 -4.48 -17.59
N PHE A 41 9.69 -5.80 -17.48
CA PHE A 41 10.76 -6.76 -17.27
C PHE A 41 10.65 -7.93 -18.24
N GLU A 42 11.59 -7.98 -19.18
CA GLU A 42 11.73 -9.06 -20.17
C GLU A 42 12.82 -10.07 -19.80
N GLY A 43 13.44 -9.94 -18.62
CA GLY A 43 14.50 -10.84 -18.14
C GLY A 43 15.91 -10.22 -18.19
N GLU A 44 16.06 -9.06 -18.82
CA GLU A 44 17.34 -8.36 -18.89
C GLU A 44 17.62 -7.56 -17.62
N ASP A 45 18.85 -7.69 -17.11
CA ASP A 45 19.36 -6.98 -15.93
C ASP A 45 18.38 -6.94 -14.74
N PRO A 46 18.14 -8.10 -14.09
CA PRO A 46 17.21 -8.20 -12.96
C PRO A 46 17.57 -7.26 -11.81
N VAL A 47 18.86 -6.98 -11.58
CA VAL A 47 19.30 -6.08 -10.51
C VAL A 47 18.85 -4.66 -10.79
N ALA A 48 19.10 -4.14 -12.00
CA ALA A 48 18.66 -2.80 -12.34
C ALA A 48 17.13 -2.67 -12.37
N TRP A 49 16.41 -3.72 -12.80
CA TRP A 49 14.95 -3.73 -12.74
C TRP A 49 14.44 -3.68 -11.29
N ILE A 50 14.98 -4.50 -10.39
CA ILE A 50 14.64 -4.51 -8.96
C ILE A 50 14.84 -3.13 -8.35
N THR A 51 15.99 -2.48 -8.60
CA THR A 51 16.27 -1.13 -8.08
C THR A 51 15.21 -0.12 -8.53
N ARG A 52 14.82 -0.14 -9.81
CA ARG A 52 13.77 0.76 -10.32
C ARG A 52 12.39 0.43 -9.75
N ALA A 53 12.08 -0.85 -9.56
CA ALA A 53 10.83 -1.28 -8.94
C ALA A 53 10.73 -0.83 -7.48
N GLU A 54 11.81 -0.93 -6.70
CA GLU A 54 11.84 -0.45 -5.32
C GLU A 54 11.63 1.07 -5.24
N ILE A 55 12.29 1.84 -6.11
CA ILE A 55 12.07 3.29 -6.21
C ILE A 55 10.60 3.60 -6.57
N TYR A 56 10.02 2.85 -7.50
CA TYR A 56 8.61 2.99 -7.86
C TYR A 56 7.70 2.72 -6.66
N PHE A 57 7.93 1.63 -5.91
CA PHE A 57 7.10 1.28 -4.77
C PHE A 57 7.20 2.32 -3.65
N ASP A 58 8.38 2.88 -3.42
CA ASP A 58 8.60 3.95 -2.44
C ASP A 58 7.88 5.25 -2.84
N VAL A 59 8.10 5.72 -4.07
CA VAL A 59 7.46 6.95 -4.58
C VAL A 59 5.93 6.85 -4.59
N GLN A 60 5.40 5.66 -4.90
CA GLN A 60 3.96 5.41 -5.00
C GLN A 60 3.34 4.95 -3.67
N GLN A 61 4.14 4.85 -2.59
CA GLN A 61 3.71 4.32 -1.29
C GLN A 61 2.96 2.99 -1.43
N THR A 62 3.52 2.08 -2.24
CA THR A 62 2.88 0.81 -2.60
C THR A 62 2.92 -0.16 -1.41
N PRO A 63 1.75 -0.63 -0.93
CA PRO A 63 1.69 -1.63 0.13
C PRO A 63 2.35 -2.95 -0.28
N ASP A 64 2.97 -3.65 0.65
CA ASP A 64 3.70 -4.90 0.38
C ASP A 64 2.83 -5.96 -0.31
N ALA A 65 1.57 -6.09 0.11
CA ALA A 65 0.60 -7.00 -0.51
C ALA A 65 0.30 -6.70 -1.99
N MET A 66 0.63 -5.50 -2.47
CA MET A 66 0.43 -5.05 -3.84
C MET A 66 1.69 -5.22 -4.70
N ARG A 67 2.90 -5.21 -4.09
CA ARG A 67 4.19 -5.23 -4.81
C ARG A 67 4.32 -6.43 -5.74
N ILE A 68 3.98 -7.64 -5.29
CA ILE A 68 4.07 -8.88 -6.09
C ILE A 68 3.13 -8.84 -7.30
N LYS A 69 1.90 -8.36 -7.10
CA LYS A 69 0.91 -8.26 -8.18
C LYS A 69 1.33 -7.24 -9.23
N LEU A 70 1.91 -6.11 -8.82
CA LEU A 70 2.46 -5.12 -9.74
C LEU A 70 3.71 -5.63 -10.45
N ALA A 71 4.60 -6.32 -9.74
CA ALA A 71 5.76 -6.99 -10.32
C ALA A 71 5.34 -7.99 -11.40
N ARG A 72 4.29 -8.79 -11.14
CA ARG A 72 3.70 -9.70 -12.14
C ARG A 72 3.16 -8.94 -13.36
N LEU A 73 2.52 -7.78 -13.15
CA LEU A 73 1.98 -6.96 -14.24
C LEU A 73 3.07 -6.36 -15.12
N SER A 74 4.26 -6.09 -14.57
CA SER A 74 5.41 -5.61 -15.33
C SER A 74 6.19 -6.71 -16.06
N MET A 75 5.90 -8.00 -15.83
CA MET A 75 6.57 -9.08 -16.56
C MET A 75 6.10 -9.08 -18.01
N GLU A 76 7.02 -9.18 -18.96
CA GLU A 76 6.73 -9.24 -20.39
C GLU A 76 7.44 -10.43 -21.07
N GLY A 77 6.82 -10.97 -22.13
CA GLY A 77 7.39 -12.09 -22.88
C GLY A 77 7.49 -13.39 -22.07
N SER A 78 8.67 -14.02 -22.08
CA SER A 78 8.90 -15.32 -21.43
C SER A 78 8.91 -15.25 -19.90
N THR A 79 9.16 -14.08 -19.30
CA THR A 79 9.21 -13.93 -17.84
C THR A 79 7.85 -14.13 -17.17
N ILE A 80 6.74 -13.89 -17.88
CA ILE A 80 5.38 -14.14 -17.39
C ILE A 80 5.19 -15.62 -17.05
N HIS A 81 5.68 -16.52 -17.91
CA HIS A 81 5.52 -17.96 -17.72
C HIS A 81 6.34 -18.44 -16.51
N TRP A 82 7.58 -17.96 -16.39
CA TRP A 82 8.43 -18.22 -15.22
C TRP A 82 7.79 -17.71 -13.93
N PHE A 83 7.22 -16.51 -13.92
CA PHE A 83 6.60 -15.93 -12.73
C PHE A 83 5.37 -16.72 -12.29
N ASN A 84 4.55 -17.19 -13.24
CA ASN A 84 3.38 -18.02 -12.92
C ASN A 84 3.82 -19.36 -12.30
N LEU A 85 4.87 -19.99 -12.83
CA LEU A 85 5.42 -21.21 -12.24
C LEU A 85 5.94 -20.95 -10.82
N LEU A 86 6.64 -19.84 -10.60
CA LEU A 86 7.12 -19.45 -9.27
C LEU A 86 5.95 -19.31 -8.28
N LEU A 87 4.85 -18.67 -8.68
CA LEU A 87 3.65 -18.53 -7.86
C LEU A 87 2.93 -19.85 -7.56
N GLU A 88 3.02 -20.85 -8.45
CA GLU A 88 2.46 -22.18 -8.19
C GLU A 88 3.31 -22.98 -7.20
N THR A 89 4.62 -22.69 -7.14
CA THR A 89 5.55 -23.41 -6.26
C THR A 89 5.76 -22.75 -4.89
N GLU A 90 5.52 -21.45 -4.76
CA GLU A 90 5.72 -20.69 -3.53
C GLU A 90 4.38 -20.22 -2.93
N ASP A 91 3.96 -20.87 -1.84
CA ASP A 91 2.70 -20.55 -1.13
C ASP A 91 2.67 -19.13 -0.55
N ASP A 92 3.83 -18.59 -0.17
CA ASP A 92 3.99 -17.24 0.39
C ASP A 92 5.15 -16.50 -0.27
N LEU A 93 4.94 -16.11 -1.53
CA LEU A 93 5.91 -15.34 -2.29
C LEU A 93 5.97 -13.90 -1.79
N SER A 94 6.99 -13.58 -1.00
CA SER A 94 7.30 -12.21 -0.58
C SER A 94 8.20 -11.48 -1.59
N TRP A 95 8.26 -10.15 -1.49
CA TRP A 95 9.14 -9.34 -2.34
C TRP A 95 10.61 -9.78 -2.24
N GLU A 96 11.08 -10.09 -1.03
CA GLU A 96 12.44 -10.57 -0.80
C GLU A 96 12.73 -11.91 -1.48
N LYS A 97 11.76 -12.83 -1.46
CA LYS A 97 11.90 -14.12 -2.17
C LYS A 97 11.92 -13.93 -3.68
N LEU A 98 11.07 -13.05 -4.21
CA LEU A 98 11.07 -12.71 -5.62
C LEU A 98 12.42 -12.12 -6.06
N LYS A 99 13.00 -11.18 -5.29
CA LYS A 99 14.33 -10.63 -5.59
C LYS A 99 15.39 -11.71 -5.67
N LYS A 100 15.41 -12.64 -4.70
CA LYS A 100 16.35 -13.77 -4.71
C LYS A 100 16.14 -14.65 -5.94
N ALA A 101 14.90 -14.96 -6.29
CA ALA A 101 14.58 -15.79 -7.44
C ALA A 101 14.97 -15.15 -8.78
N LEU A 102 14.93 -13.81 -8.88
CA LEU A 102 15.33 -13.07 -10.08
C LEU A 102 16.84 -12.97 -10.28
N ILE A 103 17.63 -13.07 -9.20
CA ILE A 103 19.09 -12.92 -9.22
C ILE A 103 19.80 -14.29 -9.15
N ALA A 104 19.06 -15.36 -8.86
CA ALA A 104 19.57 -16.75 -8.81
C ALA A 104 19.95 -17.28 -10.20
#